data_AF-A0AAD5S6U9-F1
#
_entry.id   AF-A0AAD5S6U9-F1
#
_cell.length_a   1.000
_cell.length_b   1.000
_cell.length_c   1.000
_cell.angle_alpha   90.00
_cell.angle_beta   90.00
_cell.angle_gamma   90.00
#
_symmetry.space_group_name_H-M   'P 1'
#
loop_
_entity.id
_entity.type
_entity.pdbx_description
1 polymer ?
#
loop_
_entity_poly.entity_id
_entity_poly.type
_entity_poly.pdbx_seq_one_letter_code
_entity_poly.pdbx_strand_id
1 'polypeptide(L)'
;MTGSGVETIAHLRETSRITIMFIEIEEGAPLILRLFGTATVHEPTSPSFTKYIPSPADRVPGTRAVVSVDINLVTTACGWNVPIYNYVKPREKLVEWSQKMEEADEAGTPLDMKIHKYPGMDYYRKLKNSRSLDGLKGLDAVSDASSTLSRIAEWVGYKWRIGGGREATVGFAVGVGLTVGVAIGGRNFRKW
;
A
#
# COMPACT_ATOMS: atom_id res chain seq x y z
N MET A 1 -5.11 -11.14 -2.92
CA MET A 1 -5.20 -10.24 -4.10
C MET A 1 -5.35 -8.79 -3.63
N THR A 2 -4.97 -7.81 -4.46
CA THR A 2 -5.03 -6.36 -4.14
C THR A 2 -6.23 -5.76 -4.88
N GLY A 3 -7.16 -5.14 -4.15
CA GLY A 3 -8.23 -4.29 -4.71
C GLY A 3 -8.12 -2.82 -4.25
N SER A 4 -9.13 -2.00 -4.52
CA SER A 4 -9.10 -0.59 -4.10
C SER A 4 -9.20 -0.37 -2.59
N GLY A 5 -9.97 -1.20 -1.89
CA GLY A 5 -10.22 -1.08 -0.45
C GLY A 5 -9.20 -1.84 0.43
N VAL A 6 -9.14 -1.52 1.73
CA VAL A 6 -8.32 -2.18 2.78
C VAL A 6 -9.08 -2.43 4.09
N GLU A 7 -10.39 -2.35 4.03
CA GLU A 7 -11.32 -2.31 5.15
C GLU A 7 -11.19 -3.55 6.04
N THR A 8 -11.19 -4.75 5.45
CA THR A 8 -11.06 -5.99 6.23
C THR A 8 -9.78 -5.98 7.07
N ILE A 9 -8.63 -5.59 6.50
CA ILE A 9 -7.36 -5.56 7.24
C ILE A 9 -7.42 -4.50 8.34
N ALA A 10 -7.93 -3.30 8.03
CA ALA A 10 -8.00 -2.21 8.98
C ALA A 10 -8.92 -2.53 10.17
N HIS A 11 -10.11 -3.09 9.94
CA HIS A 11 -11.04 -3.46 11.01
C HIS A 11 -10.60 -4.69 11.82
N LEU A 12 -9.85 -5.61 11.20
CA LEU A 12 -9.24 -6.75 11.92
C LEU A 12 -8.17 -6.29 12.91
N ARG A 13 -7.47 -5.19 12.62
CA ARG A 13 -6.49 -4.60 13.54
C ARG A 13 -7.16 -4.02 14.79
N GLU A 14 -8.38 -3.52 14.67
CA GLU A 14 -9.13 -2.95 15.80
C GLU A 14 -9.87 -4.00 16.64
N THR A 15 -10.52 -4.98 15.99
CA THR A 15 -11.44 -5.90 16.70
C THR A 15 -11.05 -7.37 16.60
N SER A 16 -10.22 -7.72 15.63
CA SER A 16 -9.84 -9.07 15.24
C SER A 16 -11.00 -10.03 14.92
N ARG A 17 -12.27 -9.63 15.03
CA ARG A 17 -13.42 -10.49 14.76
C ARG A 17 -13.70 -10.56 13.26
N ILE A 18 -14.01 -11.75 12.77
CA ILE A 18 -14.43 -11.97 11.39
C ILE A 18 -15.56 -13.00 11.32
N THR A 19 -16.34 -12.89 10.24
CA THR A 19 -17.30 -13.93 9.85
C THR A 19 -17.06 -14.28 8.40
N ILE A 20 -16.88 -15.56 8.13
CA ILE A 20 -16.81 -16.10 6.76
C ILE A 20 -18.16 -16.72 6.46
N MET A 21 -18.77 -16.34 5.34
CA MET A 21 -20.05 -16.87 4.91
C MET A 21 -19.89 -17.60 3.58
N PHE A 22 -20.30 -18.85 3.55
CA PHE A 22 -20.50 -19.63 2.32
C PHE A 22 -21.98 -19.71 2.03
N ILE A 23 -22.32 -19.65 0.76
CA ILE A 23 -23.70 -19.69 0.29
C ILE A 23 -23.77 -20.69 -0.85
N GLU A 24 -24.71 -21.62 -0.76
CA GLU A 24 -25.11 -22.46 -1.88
C GLU A 24 -25.91 -21.60 -2.87
N ILE A 25 -25.37 -21.44 -4.07
CA ILE A 25 -25.96 -20.61 -5.12
C ILE A 25 -26.33 -21.42 -6.36
N GLU A 26 -25.95 -22.69 -6.45
CA GLU A 26 -26.36 -23.54 -7.55
C GLU A 26 -27.69 -24.25 -7.24
N GLU A 27 -28.24 -24.95 -8.22
CA GLU A 27 -29.47 -25.71 -8.03
C GLU A 27 -29.21 -26.90 -7.08
N GLY A 28 -29.88 -26.92 -5.93
CA GLY A 28 -29.63 -27.91 -4.89
C GLY A 28 -30.32 -27.61 -3.57
N ALA A 29 -29.90 -28.29 -2.50
CA ALA A 29 -30.39 -28.03 -1.15
C ALA A 29 -29.81 -26.68 -0.66
N PRO A 30 -30.64 -25.63 -0.49
CA PRO A 30 -30.13 -24.31 -0.15
C PRO A 30 -29.51 -24.32 1.25
N LEU A 31 -28.33 -23.72 1.37
CA LEU A 31 -27.58 -23.66 2.61
C LEU A 31 -26.76 -22.37 2.70
N ILE A 32 -26.80 -21.73 3.86
CA ILE A 32 -25.85 -20.69 4.24
C ILE A 32 -25.05 -21.21 5.42
N LEU A 33 -23.73 -21.23 5.30
CA LEU A 33 -22.79 -21.60 6.37
C LEU A 33 -22.05 -20.35 6.84
N ARG A 34 -22.06 -20.08 8.14
CA ARG A 34 -21.31 -18.98 8.74
C ARG A 34 -20.29 -19.51 9.73
N LEU A 35 -19.05 -19.10 9.57
CA LEU A 35 -17.95 -19.38 10.49
C LEU A 35 -17.58 -18.08 11.20
N PHE A 36 -17.73 -18.06 12.52
CA PHE A 36 -17.38 -16.91 13.36
C PHE A 36 -16.09 -17.19 14.11
N GLY A 37 -15.22 -16.19 14.18
CA GLY A 37 -13.94 -16.37 14.82
C GLY A 37 -13.15 -15.07 14.97
N THR A 38 -11.91 -15.25 15.41
CA THR A 38 -10.90 -14.19 15.40
C THR A 38 -9.89 -14.43 14.29
N ALA A 39 -9.31 -13.37 13.73
CA ALA A 39 -8.38 -13.47 12.63
C ALA A 39 -7.13 -12.61 12.83
N THR A 40 -6.02 -13.14 12.31
CA THR A 40 -4.72 -12.47 12.28
C THR A 40 -4.32 -12.21 10.83
N VAL A 41 -3.76 -11.04 10.57
CA VAL A 41 -3.30 -10.62 9.24
C VAL A 41 -1.79 -10.80 9.15
N HIS A 42 -1.34 -11.52 8.12
CA HIS A 42 0.07 -11.72 7.77
C HIS A 42 0.35 -11.00 6.47
N GLU A 43 1.18 -9.96 6.49
CA GLU A 43 1.60 -9.21 5.28
C GLU A 43 2.84 -9.84 4.65
N PRO A 44 3.07 -9.70 3.32
CA PRO A 44 4.22 -10.28 2.61
C PRO A 44 5.59 -9.94 3.22
N THR A 45 5.71 -8.80 3.90
CA THR A 45 6.94 -8.38 4.59
C THR A 45 7.13 -9.03 5.96
N SER A 46 6.11 -9.69 6.51
CA SER A 46 6.16 -10.38 7.80
C SER A 46 6.78 -11.76 7.66
N PRO A 47 7.66 -12.19 8.59
CA PRO A 47 8.17 -13.57 8.62
C PRO A 47 7.06 -14.62 8.75
N SER A 48 5.93 -14.28 9.33
CA SER A 48 4.80 -15.19 9.51
C SER A 48 4.06 -15.50 8.19
N PHE A 49 4.25 -14.70 7.14
CA PHE A 49 3.63 -14.90 5.84
C PHE A 49 4.19 -16.12 5.11
N THR A 50 5.51 -16.33 5.20
CA THR A 50 6.19 -17.45 4.51
C THR A 50 5.75 -18.82 5.03
N LYS A 51 5.20 -18.89 6.24
CA LYS A 51 4.54 -20.10 6.76
C LYS A 51 3.39 -20.57 5.87
N TYR A 52 2.66 -19.64 5.27
CA TYR A 52 1.47 -19.93 4.46
C TYR A 52 1.77 -19.90 2.96
N ILE A 53 2.71 -19.06 2.53
CA ILE A 53 3.13 -18.93 1.13
C ILE A 53 4.66 -18.98 1.12
N PRO A 54 5.26 -20.18 1.00
CA PRO A 54 6.69 -20.38 1.21
C PRO A 54 7.55 -19.88 0.04
N SER A 55 7.02 -19.92 -1.19
CA SER A 55 7.71 -19.44 -2.38
C SER A 55 6.93 -18.29 -3.04
N PRO A 56 7.62 -17.28 -3.63
CA PRO A 56 6.99 -16.31 -4.51
C PRO A 56 6.22 -16.93 -5.67
N ALA A 57 6.59 -18.13 -6.13
CA ALA A 57 5.89 -18.83 -7.20
C ALA A 57 4.51 -19.38 -6.79
N ASP A 58 4.29 -19.60 -5.49
CA ASP A 58 3.02 -20.13 -4.97
C ASP A 58 1.96 -19.03 -4.77
N ARG A 59 2.37 -17.76 -4.89
CA ARG A 59 1.49 -16.62 -4.67
C ARG A 59 0.74 -16.26 -5.95
N VAL A 60 -0.53 -15.89 -5.81
CA VAL A 60 -1.25 -15.22 -6.90
C VAL A 60 -0.73 -13.77 -7.03
N PRO A 61 -0.54 -13.24 -8.25
CA PRO A 61 -0.22 -11.83 -8.47
C PRO A 61 -1.16 -10.90 -7.69
N GLY A 62 -0.59 -9.87 -7.08
CA GLY A 62 -1.26 -8.94 -6.20
C GLY A 62 -1.62 -9.51 -4.83
N THR A 63 -1.09 -10.66 -4.40
CA THR A 63 -1.32 -11.14 -3.02
C THR A 63 -0.88 -10.08 -2.01
N ARG A 64 -1.83 -9.61 -1.19
CA ARG A 64 -1.65 -8.48 -0.28
C ARG A 64 -1.40 -8.92 1.15
N ALA A 65 -2.07 -9.96 1.59
CA ALA A 65 -1.95 -10.52 2.92
C ALA A 65 -2.54 -11.93 2.93
N VAL A 66 -2.13 -12.74 3.90
CA VAL A 66 -2.83 -13.96 4.33
C VAL A 66 -3.59 -13.63 5.59
N VAL A 67 -4.84 -14.07 5.69
CA VAL A 67 -5.67 -13.90 6.89
C VAL A 67 -5.91 -15.28 7.48
N SER A 68 -5.28 -15.58 8.62
CA SER A 68 -5.55 -16.81 9.36
C SER A 68 -6.73 -16.60 10.30
N VAL A 69 -7.64 -17.56 10.39
CA VAL A 69 -8.85 -17.43 11.21
C VAL A 69 -8.98 -18.61 12.16
N ASP A 70 -9.09 -18.30 13.45
CA ASP A 70 -9.43 -19.24 14.51
C ASP A 70 -10.95 -19.26 14.68
N ILE A 71 -11.58 -20.38 14.34
CA ILE A 71 -13.05 -20.50 14.34
C ILE A 71 -13.54 -20.96 15.72
N ASN A 72 -14.48 -20.21 16.30
CA ASN A 72 -15.05 -20.50 17.62
C ASN A 72 -16.53 -20.91 17.55
N LEU A 73 -17.25 -20.53 16.48
CA LEU A 73 -18.66 -20.85 16.30
C LEU A 73 -19.00 -21.06 14.83
N VAL A 74 -19.85 -22.05 14.58
CA VAL A 74 -20.38 -22.38 13.25
C VAL A 74 -21.90 -22.36 13.31
N THR A 75 -22.54 -21.68 12.35
CA THR A 75 -24.00 -21.68 12.22
C THR A 75 -24.43 -21.97 10.78
N THR A 76 -25.61 -22.55 10.63
CA THR A 76 -26.23 -22.81 9.33
C THR A 76 -27.60 -22.14 9.23
N ALA A 77 -28.05 -21.84 8.00
CA ALA A 77 -29.40 -21.36 7.72
C ALA A 77 -29.92 -21.93 6.39
N CYS A 78 -31.25 -21.96 6.23
CA CYS A 78 -31.94 -22.65 5.14
C CYS A 78 -31.82 -22.00 3.76
N GLY A 79 -31.39 -20.73 3.64
CA GLY A 79 -31.04 -20.12 2.35
C GLY A 79 -32.16 -20.01 1.30
N TRP A 80 -33.44 -20.16 1.66
CA TRP A 80 -34.54 -20.24 0.69
C TRP A 80 -34.73 -19.00 -0.21
N ASN A 81 -34.18 -17.86 0.16
CA ASN A 81 -34.25 -16.62 -0.63
C ASN A 81 -33.00 -16.36 -1.48
N VAL A 82 -32.01 -17.27 -1.46
CA VAL A 82 -30.78 -17.12 -2.23
C VAL A 82 -31.10 -17.42 -3.70
N PRO A 83 -30.82 -16.49 -4.63
CA PRO A 83 -31.04 -16.74 -6.06
C PRO A 83 -30.09 -17.81 -6.60
N ILE A 84 -30.58 -18.59 -7.57
CA ILE A 84 -29.78 -19.58 -8.29
C ILE A 84 -28.91 -18.89 -9.35
N TYR A 85 -27.62 -19.21 -9.36
CA TYR A 85 -26.63 -18.77 -10.32
C TYR A 85 -25.87 -19.99 -10.88
N ASN A 86 -25.63 -19.98 -12.19
CA ASN A 86 -24.78 -20.97 -12.83
C ASN A 86 -23.35 -20.44 -12.94
N TYR A 87 -22.38 -21.23 -12.50
CA TYR A 87 -20.98 -20.92 -12.73
C TYR A 87 -20.66 -20.92 -14.23
N VAL A 88 -19.91 -19.91 -14.69
CA VAL A 88 -19.46 -19.81 -16.08
C VAL A 88 -17.94 -19.94 -16.14
N LYS A 89 -17.22 -18.95 -15.59
CA LYS A 89 -15.76 -18.91 -15.51
C LYS A 89 -15.28 -17.80 -14.56
N PRO A 90 -14.02 -17.82 -14.08
CA PRO A 90 -13.50 -16.75 -13.24
C PRO A 90 -13.17 -15.50 -14.08
N ARG A 91 -13.10 -14.33 -13.43
CA ARG A 91 -12.63 -13.09 -14.06
C ARG A 91 -11.12 -12.96 -13.89
N GLU A 92 -10.39 -12.96 -14.99
CA GLU A 92 -8.91 -12.92 -14.99
C GLU A 92 -8.35 -11.49 -14.88
N LYS A 93 -9.18 -10.49 -15.22
CA LYS A 93 -8.79 -9.07 -15.32
C LYS A 93 -8.04 -8.52 -14.11
N LEU A 94 -8.37 -8.97 -12.90
CA LEU A 94 -7.69 -8.52 -11.67
C LEU A 94 -6.29 -9.14 -11.53
N VAL A 95 -6.14 -10.41 -11.91
CA VAL A 95 -4.85 -11.10 -11.92
C VAL A 95 -3.95 -10.47 -12.99
N GLU A 96 -4.46 -10.30 -14.21
CA GLU A 96 -3.73 -9.65 -15.31
C GLU A 96 -3.30 -8.22 -14.96
N TRP A 97 -4.20 -7.44 -14.34
CA TRP A 97 -3.87 -6.10 -13.86
C TRP A 97 -2.77 -6.15 -12.80
N SER A 98 -2.86 -7.09 -11.86
CA SER A 98 -1.87 -7.23 -10.80
C SER A 98 -0.50 -7.66 -11.34
N GLN A 99 -0.45 -8.54 -12.35
CA GLN A 99 0.79 -8.93 -13.03
C GLN A 99 1.49 -7.72 -13.64
N LYS A 100 0.78 -6.91 -14.43
CA LYS A 100 1.35 -5.70 -15.06
C LYS A 100 1.85 -4.68 -14.03
N MET A 101 1.20 -4.59 -12.87
CA MET A 101 1.63 -3.72 -11.78
C MET A 101 2.92 -4.23 -11.11
N GLU A 102 3.08 -5.55 -10.98
CA GLU A 102 4.30 -6.15 -10.41
C GLU A 102 5.46 -6.09 -11.42
N GLU A 103 5.22 -6.38 -12.70
CA GLU A 103 6.20 -6.16 -13.78
C GLU A 103 6.68 -4.70 -13.81
N ALA A 104 5.78 -3.76 -13.55
CA ALA A 104 6.09 -2.33 -13.48
C ALA A 104 6.96 -1.97 -12.26
N ASP A 105 6.78 -2.64 -11.11
CA ASP A 105 7.67 -2.51 -9.96
C ASP A 105 9.06 -3.06 -10.30
N GLU A 106 9.15 -4.24 -10.92
CA GLU A 106 10.40 -4.88 -11.32
C GLU A 106 11.18 -4.05 -12.36
N ALA A 107 10.46 -3.42 -13.30
CA ALA A 107 11.04 -2.55 -14.31
C ALA A 107 11.43 -1.15 -13.77
N GLY A 108 11.10 -0.82 -12.51
CA GLY A 108 11.40 0.48 -11.92
C GLY A 108 10.64 1.64 -12.58
N THR A 109 9.41 1.38 -13.07
CA THR A 109 8.60 2.40 -13.76
C THR A 109 8.25 3.59 -12.85
N PRO A 110 7.97 4.77 -13.43
CA PRO A 110 7.60 5.95 -12.64
C PRO A 110 6.37 5.70 -11.76
N LEU A 111 6.51 5.97 -10.46
CA LEU A 111 5.48 5.78 -9.44
C LEU A 111 4.46 6.93 -9.44
N ASP A 112 3.77 7.16 -10.57
CA ASP A 112 2.66 8.11 -10.66
C ASP A 112 1.55 7.62 -11.60
N MET A 113 0.35 7.38 -11.03
CA MET A 113 -0.84 6.97 -11.79
C MET A 113 -1.33 8.02 -12.80
N LYS A 114 -0.92 9.29 -12.70
CA LYS A 114 -1.25 10.32 -13.69
C LYS A 114 -0.37 10.22 -14.94
N ILE A 115 0.81 9.63 -14.79
CA ILE A 115 1.83 9.55 -15.85
C ILE A 115 1.83 8.15 -16.47
N HIS A 116 1.69 7.11 -15.65
CA HIS A 116 1.79 5.72 -16.09
C HIS A 116 0.55 4.92 -15.68
N LYS A 117 -0.02 4.16 -16.63
CA LYS A 117 -1.21 3.32 -16.40
C LYS A 117 -0.98 2.24 -15.34
N TYR A 118 0.27 1.76 -15.22
CA TYR A 118 0.70 0.78 -14.23
C TYR A 118 1.94 1.32 -13.51
N PRO A 119 1.80 2.09 -12.43
CA PRO A 119 2.94 2.74 -11.75
C PRO A 119 3.50 1.89 -10.61
N GLY A 120 3.28 0.57 -10.62
CA GLY A 120 3.74 -0.31 -9.55
C GLY A 120 2.68 -0.65 -8.49
N MET A 121 2.68 -1.91 -8.04
CA MET A 121 1.80 -2.44 -6.99
C MET A 121 2.09 -1.77 -5.64
N ASP A 122 3.35 -1.50 -5.34
CA ASP A 122 3.74 -0.85 -4.08
C ASP A 122 3.24 0.59 -3.99
N TYR A 123 3.38 1.35 -5.08
CA TYR A 123 2.80 2.69 -5.16
C TYR A 123 1.28 2.66 -5.00
N TYR A 124 0.61 1.73 -5.69
CA TYR A 124 -0.84 1.60 -5.60
C TYR A 124 -1.31 1.29 -4.18
N ARG A 125 -0.65 0.35 -3.49
CA ARG A 125 -0.96 0.02 -2.09
C ARG A 125 -0.71 1.20 -1.17
N LYS A 126 0.33 2.00 -1.42
CA LYS A 126 0.57 3.23 -0.66
C LYS A 126 -0.56 4.23 -0.77
N LEU A 127 -1.03 4.45 -2.00
CA LEU A 127 -2.10 5.40 -2.25
C LEU A 127 -3.48 4.91 -1.78
N LYS A 128 -3.80 3.63 -1.99
CA LYS A 128 -5.16 3.11 -1.84
C LYS A 128 -5.38 2.23 -0.61
N ASN A 129 -4.33 1.68 -0.01
CA ASN A 129 -4.43 0.70 1.05
C ASN A 129 -3.68 1.09 2.33
N SER A 130 -3.25 2.36 2.44
CA SER A 130 -2.70 2.95 3.67
C SER A 130 -3.75 3.10 4.76
N ARG A 131 -4.98 3.47 4.39
CA ARG A 131 -6.09 3.71 5.30
C ARG A 131 -7.42 3.21 4.72
N SER A 132 -8.31 2.80 5.61
CA SER A 132 -9.72 2.54 5.27
C SER A 132 -10.49 3.85 5.05
N LEU A 133 -11.75 3.73 4.59
CA LEU A 133 -12.63 4.87 4.36
C LEU A 133 -12.93 5.68 5.62
N ASP A 134 -12.94 5.05 6.79
CA ASP A 134 -13.12 5.67 8.11
C ASP A 134 -11.78 6.06 8.78
N GLY A 135 -10.65 5.93 8.08
CA GLY A 135 -9.35 6.45 8.49
C GLY A 135 -8.51 5.52 9.36
N LEU A 136 -8.98 4.29 9.65
CA LEU A 136 -8.21 3.27 10.35
C LEU A 136 -6.96 2.85 9.57
N LYS A 137 -5.95 2.37 10.28
CA LYS A 137 -4.66 1.96 9.68
C LYS A 137 -4.85 0.70 8.84
N GLY A 138 -4.49 0.78 7.56
CA GLY A 138 -4.45 -0.34 6.62
C GLY A 138 -3.15 -1.12 6.71
N LEU A 139 -2.44 -1.31 5.58
CA LEU A 139 -1.19 -2.08 5.51
C LEU A 139 -0.03 -1.42 6.25
N ASP A 140 0.83 -2.22 6.88
CA ASP A 140 2.06 -1.76 7.54
C ASP A 140 3.18 -1.43 6.55
N ALA A 141 3.33 -2.23 5.48
CA ALA A 141 4.37 -2.02 4.46
C ALA A 141 4.22 -0.69 3.69
N VAL A 142 3.17 0.08 3.99
CA VAL A 142 2.82 1.36 3.40
C VAL A 142 3.30 2.56 4.25
N SER A 143 3.69 2.37 5.52
CA SER A 143 4.46 3.38 6.28
C SER A 143 5.95 3.20 5.98
N ASP A 144 6.75 4.16 5.49
CA ASP A 144 6.70 5.61 5.56
C ASP A 144 7.00 6.25 4.17
N ALA A 145 6.08 7.08 3.66
CA ALA A 145 6.47 8.12 2.69
C ALA A 145 7.10 9.33 3.41
N SER A 146 6.86 9.48 4.72
CA SER A 146 7.37 10.56 5.55
C SER A 146 8.90 10.51 5.70
N SER A 147 9.47 9.30 5.88
CA SER A 147 10.91 9.10 6.05
C SER A 147 11.73 9.30 4.78
N THR A 148 11.10 9.21 3.60
CA THR A 148 11.74 9.46 2.30
C THR A 148 11.68 10.94 1.95
N LEU A 149 10.60 11.65 2.30
CA LEU A 149 10.48 13.10 2.10
C LEU A 149 11.45 13.90 2.98
N SER A 150 11.84 13.39 4.15
CA SER A 150 12.90 14.00 4.96
C SER A 150 14.30 13.91 4.34
N ARG A 151 14.50 13.11 3.28
CA ARG A 151 15.82 12.91 2.63
C ARG A 151 16.00 13.70 1.33
N ILE A 152 14.93 14.31 0.81
CA ILE A 152 14.99 15.15 -0.42
C ILE A 152 14.89 16.62 0.01
N ALA A 153 15.92 17.11 0.69
CA ALA A 153 16.19 18.54 0.74
C ALA A 153 17.19 18.83 -0.40
N GLU A 154 16.70 19.08 -1.61
CA GLU A 154 17.56 19.59 -2.68
C GLU A 154 17.97 21.02 -2.35
N TRP A 155 19.29 21.25 -2.26
CA TRP A 155 19.87 22.57 -2.13
C TRP A 155 19.89 23.27 -3.49
N VAL A 156 18.98 24.22 -3.70
CA VAL A 156 19.05 25.12 -4.86
C VAL A 156 19.79 26.39 -4.43
N GLY A 157 21.07 26.48 -4.78
CA GLY A 157 21.94 27.61 -4.47
C GLY A 157 22.18 28.51 -5.68
N TYR A 158 21.92 29.81 -5.55
CA TYR A 158 22.36 30.82 -6.52
C TYR A 158 23.55 31.60 -5.93
N LYS A 159 24.66 31.63 -6.66
CA LYS A 159 25.84 32.44 -6.31
C LYS A 159 25.70 33.84 -6.91
N TRP A 160 25.78 34.86 -6.07
CA TRP A 160 25.84 36.25 -6.50
C TRP A 160 27.18 36.86 -6.10
N ARG A 161 27.83 37.53 -7.07
CA ARG A 161 29.09 38.23 -6.85
C ARG A 161 28.80 39.70 -6.59
N ILE A 162 29.02 40.17 -5.36
CA ILE A 162 28.85 41.58 -5.00
C ILE A 162 30.20 42.27 -5.25
N GLY A 163 30.18 43.47 -5.81
CA GLY A 163 31.39 44.26 -6.10
C GLY A 163 32.32 44.38 -4.88
N GLY A 164 33.63 44.30 -5.11
CA GLY A 164 34.65 44.33 -4.05
C GLY A 164 35.21 42.97 -3.62
N GLY A 165 34.93 41.88 -4.36
CA GLY A 165 35.57 40.57 -4.13
C GLY A 165 34.94 39.71 -3.04
N ARG A 166 33.69 40.00 -2.65
CA ARG A 166 32.93 39.20 -1.67
C ARG A 166 31.86 38.36 -2.38
N GLU A 167 31.82 37.07 -2.10
CA GLU A 167 30.77 36.17 -2.59
C GLU A 167 29.65 36.05 -1.55
N ALA A 168 28.39 36.16 -2.00
CA ALA A 168 27.23 35.82 -1.19
C ALA A 168 26.53 34.61 -1.84
N THR A 169 26.19 33.62 -1.02
CA THR A 169 25.42 32.45 -1.47
C THR A 169 24.07 32.49 -0.77
N VAL A 170 22.99 32.54 -1.56
CA VAL A 170 21.63 32.40 -1.05
C VAL A 170 21.13 31.02 -1.47
N GLY A 171 20.72 30.21 -0.50
CA GLY A 171 20.18 28.88 -0.72
C GLY A 171 18.75 28.80 -0.20
N PHE A 172 17.88 28.12 -0.93
CA PHE A 172 16.54 27.78 -0.48
C PHE A 172 16.49 26.28 -0.20
N ALA A 173 16.00 25.90 0.98
CA ALA A 173 15.64 24.53 1.29
C ALA A 173 14.13 24.38 1.11
N VAL A 174 13.71 23.58 0.14
CA VAL A 174 12.29 23.28 -0.06
C VAL A 174 11.95 22.00 0.70
N GLY A 175 11.60 22.16 1.96
CA GLY A 175 10.88 21.16 2.75
C GLY A 175 9.50 21.70 3.14
N VAL A 176 8.61 20.86 3.67
CA VAL A 176 7.20 21.18 4.04
C VAL A 176 7.07 22.29 5.12
N GLY A 177 8.16 22.97 5.49
CA GLY A 177 8.15 24.29 6.11
C GLY A 177 9.19 25.19 5.44
N LEU A 178 8.75 26.31 4.86
CA LEU A 178 9.60 27.26 4.15
C LEU A 178 10.46 28.01 5.18
N THR A 179 11.71 27.60 5.35
CA THR A 179 12.67 28.26 6.25
C THR A 179 13.67 29.03 5.39
N VAL A 180 13.67 30.36 5.47
CA VAL A 180 14.61 31.21 4.72
C VAL A 180 15.80 31.56 5.63
N GLY A 181 17.00 31.10 5.27
CA GLY A 181 18.24 31.46 5.95
C GLY A 181 19.22 32.13 4.98
N VAL A 182 19.76 33.28 5.38
CA VAL A 182 20.81 33.99 4.62
C VAL A 182 22.13 33.83 5.35
N ALA A 183 23.14 33.27 4.69
CA ALA A 183 24.51 33.17 5.21
C ALA A 183 25.46 34.04 4.38
N ILE A 184 26.14 34.98 5.04
CA ILE A 184 27.12 35.87 4.41
C ILE A 184 28.51 35.47 4.92
N GLY A 185 29.29 34.77 4.09
CA GLY A 185 30.65 34.36 4.40
C GLY A 185 31.68 35.20 3.64
N GLY A 186 32.42 36.07 4.33
CA GLY A 186 33.56 36.79 3.75
C GLY A 186 34.88 36.10 4.05
N ARG A 187 35.62 35.65 3.03
CA ARG A 187 37.00 35.17 3.19
C ARG A 187 37.95 36.27 2.68
N ASN A 188 38.71 36.89 3.57
CA ASN A 188 39.71 37.90 3.20
C ASN A 188 40.89 37.19 2.51
N PHE A 189 41.04 37.36 1.19
CA PHE A 189 42.28 37.06 0.51
C PHE A 189 43.28 38.19 0.78
N ARG A 190 44.27 37.96 1.64
CA ARG A 190 45.48 38.79 1.68
C ARG A 190 46.25 38.51 0.39
N LYS A 191 46.45 39.55 -0.43
CA LYS A 191 47.44 39.53 -1.51
C LYS A 191 48.83 39.66 -0.89
N TRP A 192 49.79 38.91 -1.45
CA TRP A 192 51.22 39.10 -1.21
C TRP A 192 51.66 40.47 -1.73
#